data_AF-A0A1B9LD64-F1
#
_entry.id   AF-A0A1B9LD64-F1
#
_cell.length_a   1.000
_cell.length_b   1.000
_cell.length_c   1.000
_cell.angle_alpha   90.00
_cell.angle_beta   90.00
_cell.angle_gamma   90.00
#
_symmetry.space_group_name_H-M   'P 1'
#
loop_
_entity.id
_entity.type
_entity.pdbx_description
1 polymer ?
#
loop_
_entity_poly.entity_id
_entity_poly.type
_entity_poly.pdbx_seq_one_letter_code
_entity_poly.pdbx_strand_id
1 'polypeptide(L)'
;MYILLIPVFLILLPFYTIGYFISECLCWQPRWPKVIRQAGRKGKTVPKETTLSDYPPSVQQAILDNRIEWGVRDDKTGKLIDYGNS
;
A
#
# COMPACT_ATOMS: atom_id res chain seq x y z
N MET A 1 1.08 -35.22 -27.97
CA MET A 1 0.29 -34.79 -26.79
C MET A 1 0.59 -33.33 -26.40
N TYR A 2 1.86 -32.94 -26.21
CA TYR A 2 2.22 -31.55 -25.84
C TYR A 2 1.81 -30.46 -26.84
N ILE A 3 1.83 -30.74 -28.15
CA ILE A 3 1.46 -29.77 -29.20
C ILE A 3 0.00 -29.31 -29.05
N LEU A 4 -0.90 -30.16 -28.55
CA LEU A 4 -2.31 -29.83 -28.32
C LEU A 4 -2.51 -28.94 -27.07
N LEU A 5 -1.54 -28.89 -26.16
CA LEU A 5 -1.61 -28.08 -24.94
C LEU A 5 -1.12 -26.65 -25.16
N ILE A 6 -0.28 -26.42 -26.18
CA ILE A 6 0.26 -25.10 -26.53
C ILE A 6 -0.83 -24.02 -26.64
N PRO A 7 -1.93 -24.20 -27.41
CA PRO A 7 -2.96 -23.16 -27.52
C PRO A 7 -3.68 -22.88 -26.19
N VAL A 8 -3.82 -23.91 -25.34
CA VAL A 8 -4.45 -23.78 -24.02
C VAL A 8 -3.59 -22.93 -23.08
N PHE A 9 -2.28 -23.20 -23.05
CA PHE A 9 -1.33 -22.41 -22.25
C PHE A 9 -1.20 -20.97 -22.74
N LEU A 10 -1.20 -20.75 -24.06
CA LEU A 10 -1.12 -19.40 -24.64
C LEU A 10 -2.32 -18.52 -24.28
N ILE A 11 -3.48 -19.11 -24.00
CA ILE A 11 -4.68 -18.36 -23.58
C ILE A 11 -4.76 -18.23 -22.05
N LEU A 12 -4.48 -19.31 -21.31
CA LEU A 12 -4.62 -19.30 -19.85
C LEU A 12 -3.55 -18.44 -19.18
N LEU A 13 -2.31 -18.46 -19.67
CA LEU A 13 -1.20 -17.71 -19.08
C LEU A 13 -1.47 -16.20 -19.05
N PRO A 14 -1.83 -15.52 -20.16
CA PRO A 14 -2.14 -14.08 -20.12
C PRO A 14 -3.37 -13.77 -19.27
N PHE A 15 -4.38 -14.64 -19.25
CA PHE A 15 -5.55 -14.45 -18.39
C PHE A 15 -5.17 -14.48 -16.91
N TYR A 16 -4.32 -15.43 -16.52
CA TYR A 16 -3.83 -15.54 -15.14
C TYR A 16 -2.93 -14.38 -14.75
N THR A 17 -2.02 -13.95 -15.63
CA THR A 17 -1.11 -12.84 -15.32
C THR A 17 -1.85 -11.52 -15.22
N ILE A 18 -2.82 -11.25 -16.11
CA ILE A 18 -3.65 -10.04 -16.05
C ILE A 18 -4.56 -10.07 -14.81
N GLY A 19 -5.20 -11.21 -14.53
CA GLY A 19 -6.03 -11.36 -13.32
C GLY A 19 -5.21 -11.16 -12.03
N TYR A 20 -3.99 -11.68 -11.99
CA TYR A 20 -3.05 -11.45 -10.90
C TYR A 20 -2.68 -9.98 -10.77
N PHE A 21 -2.31 -9.34 -11.88
CA PHE A 21 -1.94 -7.92 -11.90
C PHE A 21 -3.09 -7.02 -11.43
N ILE A 22 -4.31 -7.25 -11.94
CA ILE A 22 -5.51 -6.50 -11.51
C ILE A 22 -5.79 -6.73 -10.02
N SER A 23 -5.62 -7.95 -9.52
CA SER A 23 -5.79 -8.25 -8.09
C SER A 23 -4.82 -7.47 -7.19
N GLU A 24 -3.58 -7.27 -7.65
CA GLU A 24 -2.59 -6.45 -6.93
C GLU A 24 -2.94 -4.96 -7.02
N CYS A 25 -3.33 -4.46 -8.21
CA CYS A 25 -3.74 -3.07 -8.39
C CYS A 25 -4.98 -2.69 -7.58
N LEU A 26 -5.93 -3.61 -7.42
CA LEU A 26 -7.15 -3.41 -6.62
C LEU A 26 -6.89 -3.59 -5.11
N CYS A 27 -5.65 -3.86 -4.69
CA CYS A 27 -5.27 -4.10 -3.30
C CYS A 27 -6.19 -5.15 -2.65
N TRP A 28 -6.39 -6.30 -3.31
CA TRP A 28 -7.38 -7.32 -2.91
C TRP A 28 -7.25 -7.74 -1.43
N GLN A 29 -8.26 -7.38 -0.63
CA GLN A 29 -8.27 -7.46 0.84
C GLN A 29 -7.90 -8.82 1.47
N PRO A 30 -8.24 -9.99 0.87
CA PRO A 30 -7.80 -11.30 1.36
C PRO A 30 -6.29 -11.47 1.56
N ARG A 31 -5.46 -10.76 0.81
CA ARG A 31 -3.99 -10.81 0.95
C ARG A 31 -3.42 -9.85 2.00
N TRP A 32 -4.24 -8.96 2.55
CA TRP A 32 -3.76 -8.01 3.55
C TRP A 32 -3.31 -8.72 4.83
N PRO A 33 -2.24 -8.24 5.49
CA PRO A 33 -1.85 -8.69 6.81
C PRO A 33 -3.05 -8.71 7.77
N LYS A 34 -3.11 -9.72 8.64
CA LYS A 34 -4.23 -9.90 9.59
C LYS A 34 -4.54 -8.63 10.39
N VAL A 35 -3.51 -7.85 10.71
CA VAL A 35 -3.60 -6.57 11.44
C VAL A 35 -4.44 -5.55 10.68
N ILE A 36 -4.19 -5.35 9.38
CA ILE A 36 -4.94 -4.39 8.55
C ILE A 36 -6.37 -4.88 8.33
N ARG A 37 -6.57 -6.19 8.13
CA ARG A 37 -7.91 -6.80 8.00
C ARG A 37 -8.78 -6.64 9.25
N GLN A 38 -8.16 -6.46 10.41
CA GLN A 38 -8.82 -6.29 11.70
C GLN A 38 -8.95 -4.82 12.10
N ALA A 39 -8.19 -3.91 11.47
CA ALA A 39 -8.36 -2.48 11.65
C ALA A 39 -9.81 -2.07 11.29
N GLY A 40 -10.44 -1.29 12.16
CA GLY A 40 -11.82 -0.82 11.96
C GLY A 40 -12.93 -1.81 12.35
N ARG A 41 -12.62 -3.04 12.78
CA ARG A 41 -13.64 -3.97 13.31
C ARG A 41 -14.04 -3.57 14.74
N LYS A 42 -15.35 -3.66 15.05
CA LYS A 42 -15.90 -3.37 16.38
C LYS A 42 -15.19 -4.23 17.45
N GLY A 43 -14.54 -3.57 18.42
CA GLY A 43 -13.82 -4.21 19.51
C GLY A 43 -12.35 -4.59 19.22
N LYS A 44 -11.80 -4.22 18.06
CA LYS A 44 -10.36 -4.34 17.78
C LYS A 44 -9.64 -3.02 18.00
N THR A 45 -8.42 -3.09 18.52
CA THR A 45 -7.56 -1.92 18.73
C THR A 45 -7.22 -1.30 17.38
N VAL A 46 -7.37 0.02 17.27
CA VAL A 46 -6.88 0.78 16.11
C VAL A 46 -5.36 0.58 16.05
N PRO A 47 -4.78 0.24 14.88
CA PRO A 47 -3.33 0.16 14.75
C PRO A 47 -2.68 1.48 15.16
N LYS A 48 -1.53 1.40 15.84
CA LYS A 48 -0.73 2.59 16.12
C LYS A 48 -0.41 3.29 14.79
N GLU A 49 -0.64 4.58 14.72
CA GLU A 49 -0.18 5.38 13.59
C GLU A 49 1.34 5.31 13.50
N THR A 50 1.86 5.06 12.29
CA THR A 50 3.29 5.06 12.03
C THR A 50 3.84 6.47 12.23
N THR A 51 4.76 6.58 13.17
CA THR A 51 5.51 7.79 13.49
C THR A 51 6.91 7.73 12.88
N LEU A 52 7.56 8.87 12.70
CA LEU A 52 8.91 8.93 12.10
C LEU A 52 9.90 8.04 12.86
N SER A 53 9.78 7.94 14.19
CA SER A 53 10.63 7.13 15.05
C SER A 53 10.49 5.61 14.85
N ASP A 54 9.43 5.15 14.16
CA ASP A 54 9.25 3.72 13.87
C ASP A 54 10.15 3.24 12.71
N TYR A 55 10.77 4.16 11.95
CA TYR A 55 11.67 3.83 10.84
C TYR A 55 13.15 3.81 11.27
N PRO A 56 14.03 3.07 10.58
CA PRO A 56 15.47 3.13 10.84
C PRO A 56 16.05 4.52 10.50
N PRO A 57 17.14 4.97 11.16
CA PRO A 57 17.64 6.35 11.04
C PRO A 57 17.93 6.82 9.62
N SER A 58 18.40 5.92 8.74
CA SER A 58 18.65 6.25 7.33
C SER A 58 17.37 6.61 6.57
N VAL A 59 16.26 5.94 6.88
CA VAL A 59 14.95 6.21 6.28
C VAL A 59 14.34 7.47 6.90
N GLN A 60 14.54 7.70 8.20
CA GLN A 60 14.10 8.93 8.85
C GLN A 60 14.71 10.17 8.18
N GLN A 61 16.02 10.15 7.92
CA GLN A 61 16.70 11.26 7.27
C GLN A 61 16.16 11.50 5.86
N ALA A 62 15.99 10.44 5.08
CA ALA A 62 15.41 10.55 3.73
C ALA A 62 13.99 11.14 3.75
N ILE A 63 13.14 10.76 4.70
CA ILE A 63 11.79 11.34 4.85
C ILE A 63 11.88 12.84 5.19
N LEU A 64 12.79 13.22 6.08
CA LEU A 64 12.99 14.62 6.48
C LEU A 64 13.57 15.49 5.37
N ASP A 65 14.44 14.93 4.53
CA ASP A 65 15.07 15.63 3.39
C ASP A 65 14.03 15.93 2.31
N ASN A 66 13.08 15.01 2.08
CA ASN A 66 12.02 15.16 1.09
C ASN A 66 10.76 15.84 1.66
N ARG A 67 10.74 16.27 2.92
CA ARG A 67 9.53 16.75 3.61
C ARG A 67 8.80 17.90 2.89
N ILE A 68 9.54 18.71 2.13
CA ILE A 68 9.01 19.87 1.38
C ILE A 68 8.15 19.41 0.19
N GLU A 69 8.38 18.20 -0.34
CA GLU A 69 7.61 17.62 -1.44
C GLU A 69 6.24 17.12 -0.99
N TRP A 70 6.07 16.86 0.32
CA TRP A 70 4.88 16.23 0.89
C TRP A 70 4.08 17.22 1.73
N GLY A 71 3.17 17.96 1.08
CA GLY A 71 2.13 18.71 1.79
C GLY A 71 0.98 17.79 2.20
N VAL A 72 0.70 17.67 3.50
CA VAL A 72 -0.46 16.90 3.99
C VAL A 72 -1.56 17.87 4.40
N ARG A 73 -2.80 17.63 3.98
CA ARG A 73 -3.94 18.38 4.51
C ARG A 73 -4.29 17.86 5.89
N ASP A 74 -4.43 18.77 6.84
CA ASP A 74 -4.96 18.48 8.17
C ASP A 74 -6.41 18.01 8.07
N ASP A 75 -6.74 16.85 8.61
CA ASP A 75 -8.10 16.29 8.59
C ASP A 75 -9.10 17.08 9.44
N LYS A 76 -8.63 17.84 10.43
CA LYS A 76 -9.47 18.65 11.34
C LYS A 76 -9.63 20.08 10.84
N THR A 77 -8.55 20.66 10.30
CA THR A 77 -8.55 22.07 9.89
C THR A 77 -8.64 22.28 8.39
N GLY A 78 -8.45 21.23 7.58
CA GLY A 78 -8.50 21.28 6.12
C GLY A 78 -7.36 22.08 5.48
N LYS A 79 -6.45 22.63 6.29
CA LYS A 79 -5.31 23.43 5.84
C LYS A 79 -4.17 22.52 5.41
N LEU A 80 -3.42 22.94 4.40
CA LEU A 80 -2.17 22.28 4.02
C LEU A 80 -1.15 22.53 5.14
N ILE A 81 -0.71 21.47 5.81
CA ILE A 81 0.39 21.52 6.77
C ILE A 81 1.67 21.41 5.94
N ASP A 82 2.42 22.51 5.90
CA ASP A 82 3.77 22.52 5.38
C ASP A 82 4.72 22.07 6.50
N TYR A 83 5.18 20.83 6.45
CA TYR A 83 6.22 20.34 7.37
C TYR A 83 7.62 20.90 7.03
N GLY A 84 7.75 21.58 5.89
CA GLY A 84 8.97 22.13 5.34
C GLY A 84 9.33 23.52 5.81
N ASN A 85 8.36 24.35 6.24
CA ASN A 85 8.59 25.74 6.61
C ASN A 85 8.11 26.08 8.04
N SER A 86 9.05 26.45 8.89
CA SER A 86 8.85 27.35 10.04
C SER A 86 9.67 28.61 9.81
#